data_AF-A0A194WZ49-F1
#
_entry.id   AF-A0A194WZ49-F1
#
_cell.length_a   1.000
_cell.length_b   1.000
_cell.length_c   1.000
_cell.angle_alpha   90.00
_cell.angle_beta   90.00
_cell.angle_gamma   90.00
#
_symmetry.space_group_name_H-M   'P 1'
#
loop_
_entity.id
_entity.type
_entity.pdbx_description
1 polymer ?
#
loop_
_entity_poly.entity_id
_entity_poly.type
_entity_poly.pdbx_seq_one_letter_code
_entity_poly.pdbx_strand_id
1 'polypeptide(L)'
;MVNHQTHKRIHEATMAHNPINEPLFTQSRHNSTWLSEKIVSFAQRRGDKLTHIQQKALIWFRTESIFNLGPADEHRKDEDVMGAYKTLFDRLFFFGSLRPHVKCVMQKPKGAEEHLMGRTDQDKSYQLKWSYPFHEKRMEACITLFRTKTKNRPERFKEYLATMLHEMIHAFLDIWGCRSEGCYNVWQRQGVKGHGHAWQDAALAIELAVADKSMLGIDLDLGRQKSLAVDIVYERRSVPEEEELRRWGMNQGEVDKIGKIVKDQHIITQVMGSR
;
A
#
# COMPACT_ATOMS: atom_id res chain seq x y z
N MET A 1 -24.62 4.36 -0.32
CA MET A 1 -23.72 4.75 0.79
C MET A 1 -23.67 3.62 1.80
N VAL A 2 -22.51 3.31 2.38
CA VAL A 2 -22.39 2.27 3.42
C VAL A 2 -22.82 2.88 4.75
N ASN A 3 -23.83 2.29 5.41
CA ASN A 3 -24.25 2.74 6.73
C ASN A 3 -23.08 2.60 7.72
N HIS A 4 -22.79 3.69 8.44
CA HIS A 4 -21.77 3.66 9.49
C HIS A 4 -22.15 2.63 10.56
N GLN A 5 -21.18 1.82 10.96
CA GLN A 5 -21.33 0.81 11.99
C GLN A 5 -20.22 0.98 13.02
N THR A 6 -20.47 0.55 14.25
CA THR A 6 -19.46 0.56 15.32
C THR A 6 -18.19 -0.14 14.85
N HIS A 7 -17.07 0.59 14.96
CA HIS A 7 -15.76 0.08 14.59
C HIS A 7 -15.36 -1.07 15.51
N LYS A 8 -14.90 -2.17 14.92
CA LYS A 8 -14.34 -3.30 15.65
C LYS A 8 -12.86 -3.06 15.92
N ARG A 9 -12.39 -3.55 17.07
CA ARG A 9 -10.97 -3.68 17.40
C ARG A 9 -10.69 -5.15 17.69
N ILE A 10 -9.50 -5.59 17.36
CA ILE A 10 -9.05 -6.97 17.59
C ILE A 10 -8.03 -6.93 18.73
N HIS A 11 -8.13 -7.88 19.65
CA HIS A 11 -7.19 -8.02 20.75
C HIS A 11 -5.81 -8.43 20.24
N GLU A 12 -4.74 -7.92 20.88
CA GLU A 12 -3.37 -8.19 20.45
C GLU A 12 -2.97 -9.66 20.55
N ALA A 13 -3.49 -10.36 21.57
CA ALA A 13 -3.32 -11.80 21.72
C ALA A 13 -3.85 -12.57 20.50
N THR A 14 -5.02 -12.17 19.96
CA THR A 14 -5.59 -12.78 18.75
C THR A 14 -4.68 -12.55 17.53
N MET A 15 -4.12 -11.34 17.38
CA MET A 15 -3.21 -11.03 16.27
C MET A 15 -1.87 -11.78 16.38
N ALA A 16 -1.40 -12.07 17.60
CA ALA A 16 -0.15 -12.79 17.82
C ALA A 16 -0.25 -14.29 17.50
N HIS A 17 -1.43 -14.88 17.73
CA HIS A 17 -1.66 -16.32 17.59
C HIS A 17 -2.50 -16.70 16.36
N ASN A 18 -2.84 -15.73 15.49
CA ASN A 18 -3.74 -15.97 14.38
C ASN A 18 -3.22 -17.11 13.47
N PRO A 19 -3.99 -18.19 13.28
CA PRO A 19 -3.64 -19.22 12.33
C PRO A 19 -3.55 -18.62 10.93
N ILE A 20 -2.59 -19.09 10.14
CA ILE A 20 -2.49 -18.70 8.73
C ILE A 20 -3.81 -19.10 8.07
N ASN A 21 -4.52 -18.12 7.48
CA ASN A 21 -5.79 -18.22 6.75
C ASN A 21 -7.09 -17.99 7.54
N GLU A 22 -7.05 -17.63 8.82
CA GLU A 22 -8.27 -17.17 9.50
C GLU A 22 -8.48 -15.65 9.32
N PRO A 23 -9.74 -15.22 9.03
CA PRO A 23 -10.05 -13.81 8.80
C PRO A 23 -9.88 -13.03 10.11
N LEU A 24 -8.74 -12.34 10.21
CA LEU A 24 -8.42 -11.51 11.38
C LEU A 24 -9.35 -10.30 11.45
N PHE A 25 -9.53 -9.62 10.32
CA PHE A 25 -10.28 -8.38 10.21
C PHE A 25 -11.68 -8.63 9.63
N THR A 26 -12.65 -7.81 10.05
CA THR A 26 -13.98 -7.76 9.42
C THR A 26 -13.98 -6.64 8.38
N GLN A 27 -14.36 -6.96 7.13
CA GLN A 27 -14.37 -6.00 6.03
C GLN A 27 -15.18 -4.74 6.36
N SER A 28 -14.63 -3.56 6.04
CA SER A 28 -15.26 -2.24 6.27
C SER A 28 -15.67 -1.92 7.72
N ARG A 29 -15.11 -2.61 8.73
CA ARG A 29 -15.49 -2.43 10.15
C ARG A 29 -14.42 -1.80 11.00
N HIS A 30 -13.30 -1.36 10.45
CA HIS A 30 -12.20 -0.86 11.27
C HIS A 30 -11.93 0.63 11.03
N ASN A 31 -11.44 1.32 12.05
CA ASN A 31 -10.96 2.70 11.88
C ASN A 31 -9.58 2.66 11.19
N SER A 32 -9.36 3.48 10.17
CA SER A 32 -8.09 3.47 9.40
C SER A 32 -6.87 3.88 10.23
N THR A 33 -7.01 4.83 11.16
CA THR A 33 -5.94 5.21 12.10
C THR A 33 -5.55 4.01 12.96
N TRP A 34 -6.55 3.30 13.52
CA TRP A 34 -6.29 2.07 14.28
C TRP A 34 -5.65 0.96 13.43
N LEU A 35 -6.09 0.78 12.19
CA LEU A 35 -5.48 -0.17 11.26
C LEU A 35 -4.00 0.17 10.99
N SER A 36 -3.71 1.45 10.78
CA SER A 36 -2.34 1.94 10.59
C SER A 36 -1.48 1.72 11.83
N GLU A 37 -1.98 2.04 13.02
CA GLU A 37 -1.29 1.73 14.29
C GLU A 37 -0.92 0.25 14.40
N LYS A 38 -1.79 -0.65 13.91
CA LYS A 38 -1.48 -2.08 13.88
C LYS A 38 -0.40 -2.42 12.87
N ILE A 39 -0.42 -1.87 11.66
CA ILE A 39 0.69 -2.01 10.69
C ILE A 39 1.99 -1.52 11.32
N VAL A 40 2.01 -0.32 11.90
CA VAL A 40 3.19 0.29 12.52
C VAL A 40 3.77 -0.62 13.61
N SER A 41 2.93 -1.05 14.55
CA SER A 41 3.33 -1.96 15.63
C SER A 41 3.86 -3.30 15.10
N PHE A 42 3.25 -3.84 14.03
CA PHE A 42 3.65 -5.11 13.44
C PHE A 42 4.97 -5.00 12.67
N ALA A 43 5.15 -3.93 11.90
CA ALA A 43 6.35 -3.62 11.13
C ALA A 43 7.57 -3.34 12.01
N GLN A 44 7.38 -2.87 13.25
CA GLN A 44 8.46 -2.59 14.21
C GLN A 44 8.97 -3.83 14.98
N ARG A 45 8.32 -4.99 14.86
CA ARG A 45 8.74 -6.21 15.58
C ARG A 45 10.09 -6.73 15.08
N ARG A 46 10.93 -7.17 16.00
CA ARG A 46 12.27 -7.72 15.74
C ARG A 46 12.57 -8.87 16.69
N GLY A 47 13.52 -9.73 16.32
CA GLY A 47 14.01 -10.81 17.17
C GLY A 47 12.89 -11.70 17.71
N ASP A 48 12.86 -11.86 19.02
CA ASP A 48 11.88 -12.65 19.78
C ASP A 48 10.45 -12.07 19.73
N LYS A 49 10.30 -10.78 19.41
CA LYS A 49 8.99 -10.12 19.25
C LYS A 49 8.31 -10.40 17.92
N LEU A 50 9.02 -11.00 16.96
CA LEU A 50 8.43 -11.40 15.68
C LEU A 50 7.34 -12.45 15.91
N THR A 51 6.22 -12.29 15.23
CA THR A 51 5.20 -13.35 15.20
C THR A 51 5.70 -14.58 14.45
N HIS A 52 5.08 -15.72 14.70
CA HIS A 52 5.36 -16.95 13.98
C HIS A 52 5.20 -16.80 12.44
N ILE A 53 4.22 -16.00 11.98
CA ILE A 53 4.06 -15.75 10.53
C ILE A 53 5.19 -14.89 9.95
N GLN A 54 5.66 -13.88 10.68
CA GLN A 54 6.81 -13.05 10.29
C GLN A 54 8.11 -13.88 10.28
N GLN A 55 8.34 -14.69 11.32
CA GLN A 55 9.51 -15.59 11.39
C GLN A 55 9.56 -16.54 10.19
N LYS A 56 8.44 -17.20 9.87
CA LYS A 56 8.33 -18.06 8.68
C LYS A 56 8.60 -17.30 7.38
N ALA A 57 8.07 -16.08 7.26
CA ALA A 57 8.30 -15.23 6.10
C ALA A 57 9.77 -14.83 5.94
N LEU A 58 10.46 -14.47 7.02
CA LEU A 58 11.89 -14.13 6.99
C LEU A 58 12.78 -15.35 6.69
N ILE A 59 12.46 -16.52 7.23
CA ILE A 59 13.16 -17.76 6.87
C ILE A 59 13.01 -18.00 5.37
N TRP A 60 11.78 -17.95 4.86
CA TRP A 60 11.48 -18.12 3.44
C TRP A 60 12.24 -17.12 2.55
N PHE A 61 12.28 -15.84 2.95
CA PHE A 61 13.05 -14.81 2.25
C PHE A 61 14.55 -15.14 2.16
N ARG A 62 15.13 -15.67 3.23
CA ARG A 62 16.57 -15.95 3.32
C ARG A 62 16.98 -17.24 2.63
N THR A 63 16.09 -18.22 2.54
CA THR A 63 16.41 -19.55 2.00
C THR A 63 16.08 -19.70 0.52
N GLU A 64 15.07 -18.98 0.01
CA GLU A 64 14.64 -19.13 -1.36
C GLU A 64 15.34 -18.18 -2.32
N SER A 65 15.88 -18.74 -3.41
CA SER A 65 16.56 -17.99 -4.47
C SER A 65 15.63 -17.03 -5.23
N ILE A 66 14.30 -17.22 -5.18
CA ILE A 66 13.34 -16.34 -5.88
C ILE A 66 13.39 -14.88 -5.41
N PHE A 67 13.89 -14.62 -4.20
CA PHE A 67 14.01 -13.28 -3.64
C PHE A 67 15.30 -12.56 -4.05
N ASN A 68 16.21 -13.24 -4.75
CA ASN A 68 17.44 -12.64 -5.23
C ASN A 68 17.13 -11.63 -6.35
N LEU A 69 17.38 -10.35 -6.07
CA LEU A 69 17.18 -9.26 -7.04
C LEU A 69 18.37 -9.08 -8.00
N GLY A 70 19.43 -9.87 -7.83
CA GLY A 70 20.65 -9.79 -8.62
C GLY A 70 20.49 -10.22 -10.08
N PRO A 71 21.49 -9.93 -10.93
CA PRO A 71 21.45 -10.23 -12.36
C PRO A 71 21.56 -11.73 -12.69
N ALA A 72 21.97 -12.58 -11.74
CA ALA A 72 22.19 -14.00 -11.97
C ALA A 72 20.91 -14.82 -12.27
N ASP A 73 19.72 -14.24 -12.11
CA ASP A 73 18.43 -14.92 -12.22
C ASP A 73 17.53 -14.29 -13.30
N GLU A 74 18.13 -13.87 -14.42
CA GLU A 74 17.47 -13.18 -15.55
C GLU A 74 16.37 -13.99 -16.24
N HIS A 75 16.39 -15.32 -16.12
CA HIS A 75 15.39 -16.18 -16.77
C HIS A 75 14.04 -16.24 -16.05
N ARG A 76 13.96 -15.77 -14.78
CA ARG A 76 12.69 -15.75 -14.05
C ARG A 76 11.79 -14.63 -14.52
N LYS A 77 10.51 -14.95 -14.72
CA LYS A 77 9.48 -13.97 -15.05
C LYS A 77 9.31 -13.01 -13.87
N ASP A 78 9.24 -11.73 -14.18
CA ASP A 78 9.02 -10.68 -13.17
C ASP A 78 7.76 -10.97 -12.34
N GLU A 79 6.70 -11.53 -12.97
CA GLU A 79 5.46 -11.94 -12.31
C GLU A 79 5.66 -12.95 -11.16
N ASP A 80 6.54 -13.93 -11.35
CA ASP A 80 6.77 -14.97 -10.33
C ASP A 80 7.47 -14.37 -9.11
N VAL A 81 8.46 -13.51 -9.35
CA VAL A 81 9.18 -12.76 -8.31
C VAL A 81 8.22 -11.83 -7.57
N MET A 82 7.39 -11.08 -8.30
CA MET A 82 6.39 -10.18 -7.70
C MET A 82 5.32 -10.95 -6.91
N GLY A 83 4.89 -12.12 -7.39
CA GLY A 83 3.97 -12.99 -6.67
C GLY A 83 4.54 -13.49 -5.34
N ALA A 84 5.84 -13.83 -5.32
CA ALA A 84 6.55 -14.22 -4.12
C ALA A 84 6.66 -13.07 -3.11
N TYR A 85 7.10 -11.88 -3.57
CA TYR A 85 7.20 -10.69 -2.72
C TYR A 85 5.85 -10.22 -2.18
N LYS A 86 4.77 -10.28 -2.96
CA LYS A 86 3.42 -10.02 -2.46
C LYS A 86 3.07 -10.88 -1.26
N THR A 87 3.34 -12.18 -1.37
CA THR A 87 3.08 -13.14 -0.29
C THR A 87 3.97 -12.87 0.91
N LEU A 88 5.22 -12.50 0.67
CA LEU A 88 6.18 -12.13 1.71
C LEU A 88 5.69 -10.89 2.48
N PHE A 89 5.38 -9.81 1.77
CA PHE A 89 4.93 -8.54 2.36
C PHE A 89 3.61 -8.69 3.11
N ASP A 90 2.65 -9.46 2.58
CA ASP A 90 1.40 -9.75 3.28
C ASP A 90 1.66 -10.37 4.66
N ARG A 91 2.57 -11.33 4.73
CA ARG A 91 2.96 -11.98 5.99
C ARG A 91 3.76 -11.07 6.92
N LEU A 92 4.62 -10.21 6.36
CA LEU A 92 5.50 -9.35 7.16
C LEU A 92 4.79 -8.14 7.75
N PHE A 93 3.85 -7.55 7.01
CA PHE A 93 3.29 -6.23 7.32
C PHE A 93 1.77 -6.22 7.44
N PHE A 94 1.08 -7.15 6.77
CA PHE A 94 -0.39 -7.14 6.66
C PHE A 94 -1.04 -8.39 7.26
N PHE A 95 -0.37 -9.03 8.22
CA PHE A 95 -0.90 -10.14 9.02
C PHE A 95 -1.30 -11.39 8.23
N GLY A 96 -0.87 -11.51 6.97
CA GLY A 96 -1.34 -12.56 6.06
C GLY A 96 -2.81 -12.40 5.64
N SER A 97 -3.37 -11.20 5.79
CA SER A 97 -4.79 -10.93 5.60
C SER A 97 -5.15 -10.54 4.16
N LEU A 98 -4.19 -10.11 3.34
CA LEU A 98 -4.46 -9.63 1.98
C LEU A 98 -4.53 -10.75 0.95
N ARG A 99 -3.82 -11.86 1.13
CA ARG A 99 -3.74 -12.95 0.13
C ARG A 99 -5.10 -13.42 -0.43
N PRO A 100 -6.15 -13.67 0.38
CA PRO A 100 -7.44 -14.10 -0.15
C PRO A 100 -8.27 -12.98 -0.78
N HIS A 101 -7.87 -11.71 -0.63
CA HIS A 101 -8.65 -10.55 -1.05
C HIS A 101 -7.95 -9.71 -2.13
N VAL A 102 -6.66 -9.89 -2.34
CA VAL A 102 -5.87 -9.05 -3.23
C VAL A 102 -5.24 -9.88 -4.34
N LYS A 103 -5.56 -9.54 -5.59
CA LYS A 103 -4.84 -10.01 -6.79
C LYS A 103 -3.74 -9.01 -7.12
N CYS A 104 -2.62 -9.49 -7.66
CA CYS A 104 -1.58 -8.63 -8.19
C CYS A 104 -1.28 -9.06 -9.62
N VAL A 105 -1.29 -8.11 -10.54
CA VAL A 105 -1.08 -8.35 -11.97
C VAL A 105 -0.06 -7.37 -12.52
N MET A 106 0.72 -7.80 -13.51
CA MET A 106 1.63 -6.92 -14.24
C MET A 106 1.06 -6.60 -15.62
N GLN A 107 1.08 -5.33 -16.01
CA GLN A 107 0.50 -4.86 -17.28
C GLN A 107 1.41 -3.84 -17.96
N LYS A 108 1.24 -3.65 -19.27
CA LYS A 108 1.85 -2.51 -19.97
C LYS A 108 0.94 -1.29 -19.75
N PRO A 109 1.47 -0.12 -19.39
CA PRO A 109 0.65 1.09 -19.25
C PRO A 109 0.04 1.48 -20.60
N LYS A 110 -1.14 2.09 -20.60
CA LYS A 110 -1.80 2.62 -21.82
C LYS A 110 -2.30 4.05 -21.62
N GLY A 111 -2.01 4.92 -22.60
CA GLY A 111 -2.58 6.28 -22.67
C GLY A 111 -2.27 7.10 -21.42
N ALA A 112 -3.32 7.52 -20.70
CA ALA A 112 -3.16 8.28 -19.47
C ALA A 112 -2.40 7.52 -18.36
N GLU A 113 -2.22 6.19 -18.43
CA GLU A 113 -1.49 5.43 -17.40
C GLU A 113 0.04 5.46 -17.59
N GLU A 114 0.55 6.05 -18.67
CA GLU A 114 2.00 6.06 -18.96
C GLU A 114 2.87 6.76 -17.90
N HIS A 115 2.26 7.60 -17.06
CA HIS A 115 2.93 8.28 -15.96
C HIS A 115 2.80 7.56 -14.61
N LEU A 116 2.06 6.46 -14.54
CA LEU A 116 1.83 5.67 -13.33
C LEU A 116 2.77 4.45 -13.29
N MET A 117 3.26 4.12 -12.10
CA MET A 117 4.03 2.88 -11.87
C MET A 117 3.15 1.71 -11.44
N GLY A 118 1.98 2.02 -10.86
CA GLY A 118 0.97 1.04 -10.51
C GLY A 118 -0.31 1.72 -10.06
N ARG A 119 -1.30 0.90 -9.69
CA ARG A 119 -2.52 1.34 -9.04
C ARG A 119 -3.20 0.19 -8.30
N THR A 120 -4.04 0.52 -7.34
CA THR A 120 -5.01 -0.39 -6.74
C THR A 120 -6.39 -0.04 -7.26
N ASP A 121 -7.01 -0.99 -7.94
CA ASP A 121 -8.42 -0.94 -8.25
C ASP A 121 -9.18 -1.82 -7.27
N GLN A 122 -10.30 -1.31 -6.76
CA GLN A 122 -11.31 -2.20 -6.22
C GLN A 122 -12.09 -2.79 -7.40
N ASP A 123 -12.37 -4.09 -7.35
CA ASP A 123 -13.15 -4.71 -8.42
C ASP A 123 -14.48 -3.96 -8.58
N LYS A 124 -14.74 -3.43 -9.79
CA LYS A 124 -15.93 -2.63 -10.10
C LYS A 124 -17.17 -3.50 -10.32
N SER A 125 -17.03 -4.84 -10.37
CA SER A 125 -18.15 -5.77 -10.43
C SER A 125 -19.15 -5.59 -9.26
N TYR A 126 -18.71 -4.90 -8.20
CA TYR A 126 -19.47 -4.58 -6.98
C TYR A 126 -20.35 -3.32 -7.09
N GLN A 127 -20.16 -2.46 -8.09
CA GLN A 127 -20.99 -1.24 -8.24
C GLN A 127 -22.24 -1.43 -9.11
N LEU A 128 -22.30 -2.48 -9.94
CA LEU A 128 -23.31 -2.63 -10.99
C LEU A 128 -24.47 -3.60 -10.70
N LYS A 129 -24.54 -4.26 -9.53
CA LYS A 129 -25.68 -5.15 -9.21
C LYS A 129 -26.19 -4.95 -7.78
N TRP A 130 -27.04 -3.93 -7.61
CA TRP A 130 -28.04 -3.84 -6.53
C TRP A 130 -29.24 -4.78 -6.76
N SER A 131 -29.12 -5.76 -7.66
CA SER A 131 -30.14 -6.77 -7.89
C SER A 131 -29.99 -7.90 -6.85
N TYR A 132 -30.95 -7.99 -5.93
CA TYR A 132 -31.17 -9.10 -4.98
C TYR A 132 -31.12 -10.50 -5.64
N PRO A 133 -30.76 -11.59 -4.92
CA PRO A 133 -30.50 -11.65 -3.47
C PRO A 133 -29.03 -11.46 -3.10
N PHE A 134 -28.82 -10.82 -1.95
CA PHE A 134 -27.54 -10.49 -1.33
C PHE A 134 -26.76 -11.76 -0.96
N HIS A 135 -25.97 -12.29 -1.89
CA HIS A 135 -24.79 -13.05 -1.49
C HIS A 135 -23.77 -12.04 -0.98
N GLU A 136 -23.33 -12.19 0.26
CA GLU A 136 -22.29 -11.41 0.93
C GLU A 136 -20.95 -11.59 0.18
N LYS A 137 -20.82 -10.93 -0.98
CA LYS A 137 -19.64 -11.06 -1.85
C LYS A 137 -18.50 -10.28 -1.21
N ARG A 138 -17.43 -11.00 -0.89
CA ARG A 138 -16.22 -10.49 -0.25
C ARG A 138 -15.59 -9.40 -1.12
N MET A 139 -15.31 -8.23 -0.56
CA MET A 139 -14.54 -7.22 -1.28
C MET A 139 -13.18 -7.80 -1.69
N GLU A 140 -12.84 -7.60 -2.97
CA GLU A 140 -11.54 -7.94 -3.56
C GLU A 140 -10.90 -6.66 -4.12
N ALA A 141 -9.58 -6.55 -3.98
CA ALA A 141 -8.76 -5.52 -4.61
C ALA A 141 -7.83 -6.14 -5.66
N CYS A 142 -7.49 -5.38 -6.68
CA CYS A 142 -6.55 -5.74 -7.72
C CYS A 142 -5.45 -4.69 -7.78
N ILE A 143 -4.23 -5.09 -7.41
CA ILE A 143 -3.03 -4.28 -7.59
C ILE A 143 -2.51 -4.53 -9.00
N THR A 144 -2.41 -3.48 -9.79
CA THR A 144 -1.80 -3.51 -11.11
C THR A 144 -0.44 -2.82 -11.03
N LEU A 145 0.62 -3.55 -11.35
CA LEU A 145 1.96 -3.00 -11.53
C LEU A 145 2.22 -2.76 -13.01
N PHE A 146 2.55 -1.53 -13.39
CA PHE A 146 2.85 -1.20 -14.77
C PHE A 146 4.32 -1.49 -15.07
N ARG A 147 4.57 -2.22 -16.16
CA ARG A 147 5.92 -2.60 -16.59
C ARG A 147 6.73 -1.34 -16.89
N THR A 148 7.82 -1.13 -16.16
CA THR A 148 8.67 0.06 -16.34
C THR A 148 9.62 -0.11 -17.52
N LYS A 149 10.16 1.02 -18.00
CA LYS A 149 11.18 1.05 -19.06
C LYS A 149 12.60 0.80 -18.50
N THR A 150 12.74 0.68 -17.18
CA THR A 150 14.02 0.52 -16.47
C THR A 150 14.67 -0.81 -16.86
N LYS A 151 15.80 -0.74 -17.55
CA LYS A 151 16.50 -1.92 -18.08
C LYS A 151 17.21 -2.72 -16.98
N ASN A 152 17.79 -2.01 -16.00
CA ASN A 152 18.47 -2.62 -14.88
C ASN A 152 17.47 -3.41 -14.02
N ARG A 153 17.65 -4.73 -13.94
CA ARG A 153 16.74 -5.64 -13.23
C ARG A 153 16.64 -5.34 -11.73
N PRO A 154 17.75 -5.19 -10.98
CA PRO A 154 17.68 -4.79 -9.57
C PRO A 154 16.89 -3.50 -9.33
N GLU A 155 17.16 -2.46 -10.11
CA GLU A 155 16.49 -1.16 -9.99
C GLU A 155 15.01 -1.26 -10.34
N ARG A 156 14.67 -1.91 -11.45
CA ARG A 156 13.28 -2.19 -11.86
C ARG A 156 12.51 -2.96 -10.79
N PHE A 157 13.15 -3.94 -10.15
CA PHE A 157 12.50 -4.66 -9.05
C PHE A 157 12.30 -3.78 -7.83
N LYS A 158 13.25 -2.92 -7.46
CA LYS A 158 13.01 -1.95 -6.38
C LYS A 158 11.80 -1.05 -6.69
N GLU A 159 11.68 -0.55 -7.92
CA GLU A 159 10.51 0.24 -8.35
C GLU A 159 9.19 -0.55 -8.17
N TYR A 160 9.16 -1.82 -8.62
CA TYR A 160 7.98 -2.66 -8.47
C TYR A 160 7.66 -2.99 -7.00
N LEU A 161 8.67 -3.28 -6.18
CA LEU A 161 8.48 -3.62 -4.77
C LEU A 161 7.96 -2.42 -3.98
N ALA A 162 8.53 -1.23 -4.21
CA ALA A 162 8.07 0.01 -3.61
C ALA A 162 6.61 0.30 -4.02
N THR A 163 6.31 0.22 -5.32
CA THR A 163 4.95 0.40 -5.84
C THR A 163 3.99 -0.64 -5.24
N MET A 164 4.40 -1.91 -5.15
CA MET A 164 3.54 -2.94 -4.59
C MET A 164 3.20 -2.68 -3.13
N LEU A 165 4.17 -2.29 -2.30
CA LEU A 165 3.90 -1.94 -0.90
C LEU A 165 3.00 -0.72 -0.78
N HIS A 166 3.24 0.31 -1.59
CA HIS A 166 2.38 1.49 -1.68
C HIS A 166 0.91 1.10 -1.91
N GLU A 167 0.68 0.25 -2.91
CA GLU A 167 -0.64 -0.23 -3.28
C GLU A 167 -1.24 -1.23 -2.27
N MET A 168 -0.41 -2.04 -1.61
CA MET A 168 -0.88 -2.97 -0.56
C MET A 168 -1.39 -2.21 0.68
N ILE A 169 -0.83 -1.04 1.01
CA ILE A 169 -1.35 -0.19 2.08
C ILE A 169 -2.75 0.31 1.70
N HIS A 170 -2.94 0.81 0.48
CA HIS A 170 -4.26 1.21 -0.03
C HIS A 170 -5.25 0.05 0.07
N ALA A 171 -4.89 -1.11 -0.49
CA ALA A 171 -5.73 -2.30 -0.45
C ALA A 171 -6.11 -2.70 0.99
N PHE A 172 -5.18 -2.67 1.94
CA PHE A 172 -5.45 -3.01 3.33
C PHE A 172 -6.42 -2.03 4.00
N LEU A 173 -6.16 -0.73 3.84
CA LEU A 173 -7.02 0.31 4.43
C LEU A 173 -8.42 0.29 3.79
N ASP A 174 -8.52 -0.03 2.50
CA ASP A 174 -9.78 -0.11 1.76
C ASP A 174 -10.63 -1.32 2.07
N ILE A 175 -10.02 -2.50 2.17
CA ILE A 175 -10.75 -3.74 2.44
C ILE A 175 -11.26 -3.74 3.88
N TRP A 176 -10.43 -3.34 4.83
CA TRP A 176 -10.73 -3.46 6.26
C TRP A 176 -11.26 -2.17 6.89
N GLY A 177 -10.89 -1.01 6.36
CA GLY A 177 -11.26 0.29 6.90
C GLY A 177 -12.71 0.69 6.59
N CYS A 178 -13.33 1.42 7.51
CA CYS A 178 -14.70 1.89 7.38
C CYS A 178 -14.84 2.89 6.24
N ARG A 179 -15.80 2.63 5.36
CA ARG A 179 -16.01 3.40 4.12
C ARG A 179 -17.16 4.39 4.18
N SER A 180 -17.74 4.60 5.38
CA SER A 180 -18.67 5.71 5.56
C SER A 180 -17.95 7.03 5.31
N GLU A 181 -18.64 8.02 4.77
CA GLU A 181 -18.04 9.28 4.29
C GLU A 181 -17.25 10.00 5.40
N GLY A 182 -17.84 10.13 6.60
CA GLY A 182 -17.19 10.71 7.77
C GLY A 182 -16.03 9.87 8.35
N CYS A 183 -15.84 8.66 7.82
CA CYS A 183 -14.77 7.75 8.23
C CYS A 183 -13.68 7.53 7.18
N TYR A 184 -13.94 7.81 5.91
CA TYR A 184 -13.03 7.47 4.83
C TYR A 184 -12.26 8.71 4.35
N ASN A 185 -12.99 9.80 4.06
CA ASN A 185 -12.44 10.99 3.40
C ASN A 185 -11.67 11.95 4.31
N VAL A 186 -11.71 11.72 5.63
CA VAL A 186 -11.04 12.59 6.61
C VAL A 186 -9.52 12.40 6.57
N TRP A 187 -8.80 13.52 6.68
CA TRP A 187 -7.34 13.58 6.52
C TRP A 187 -6.57 12.71 7.51
N GLN A 188 -7.07 12.64 8.74
CA GLN A 188 -6.53 11.83 9.82
C GLN A 188 -6.63 10.31 9.53
N ARG A 189 -7.25 9.94 8.41
CA ARG A 189 -7.45 8.56 7.97
C ARG A 189 -6.83 8.38 6.59
N GLN A 190 -7.62 8.07 5.56
CA GLN A 190 -7.09 7.86 4.21
C GLN A 190 -6.94 9.16 3.43
N GLY A 191 -7.73 10.21 3.72
CA GLY A 191 -7.81 11.36 2.81
C GLY A 191 -8.51 11.00 1.48
N VAL A 192 -8.80 11.99 0.64
CA VAL A 192 -9.63 11.77 -0.57
C VAL A 192 -8.92 10.88 -1.60
N LYS A 193 -7.60 10.97 -1.70
CA LYS A 193 -6.77 10.20 -2.63
C LYS A 193 -6.02 9.05 -1.97
N GLY A 194 -6.22 8.83 -0.67
CA GLY A 194 -5.66 7.69 0.05
C GLY A 194 -4.36 7.94 0.81
N HIS A 195 -3.73 9.12 0.73
CA HIS A 195 -2.42 9.40 1.35
C HIS A 195 -2.47 10.27 2.61
N GLY A 196 -3.56 10.19 3.38
CA GLY A 196 -3.72 10.83 4.69
C GLY A 196 -2.84 10.20 5.79
N HIS A 197 -3.06 10.59 7.05
CA HIS A 197 -2.18 10.20 8.17
C HIS A 197 -2.02 8.70 8.32
N ALA A 198 -3.12 7.95 8.23
CA ALA A 198 -3.08 6.51 8.40
C ALA A 198 -2.17 5.85 7.34
N TRP A 199 -2.21 6.36 6.11
CA TRP A 199 -1.35 5.85 5.05
C TRP A 199 0.11 6.27 5.26
N GLN A 200 0.37 7.54 5.57
CA GLN A 200 1.73 8.05 5.78
C GLN A 200 2.46 7.33 6.93
N ASP A 201 1.75 7.08 8.02
CA ASP A 201 2.29 6.38 9.20
C ASP A 201 2.66 4.93 8.88
N ALA A 202 1.76 4.22 8.17
CA ALA A 202 1.98 2.85 7.75
C ALA A 202 3.14 2.76 6.75
N ALA A 203 3.17 3.65 5.76
CA ALA A 203 4.20 3.68 4.73
C ALA A 203 5.59 3.94 5.33
N LEU A 204 5.72 4.92 6.23
CA LEU A 204 6.99 5.19 6.91
C LEU A 204 7.47 3.98 7.72
N ALA A 205 6.57 3.36 8.49
CA ALA A 205 6.95 2.20 9.30
C ALA A 205 7.41 1.01 8.43
N ILE A 206 6.77 0.80 7.28
CA ILE A 206 7.15 -0.23 6.31
C ILE A 206 8.49 0.10 5.64
N GLU A 207 8.72 1.33 5.18
CA GLU A 207 10.01 1.76 4.62
C GLU A 207 11.17 1.46 5.58
N LEU A 208 11.03 1.90 6.83
CA LEU A 208 12.02 1.67 7.88
C LEU A 208 12.21 0.17 8.14
N ALA A 209 11.14 -0.62 8.11
CA ALA A 209 11.21 -2.06 8.35
C ALA A 209 11.85 -2.83 7.19
N VAL A 210 11.61 -2.44 5.95
CA VAL A 210 12.19 -3.10 4.77
C VAL A 210 13.68 -2.76 4.64
N ALA A 211 14.08 -1.53 4.95
CA ALA A 211 15.48 -1.09 4.94
C ALA A 211 16.34 -1.74 6.04
N ASP A 212 15.73 -2.19 7.14
CA ASP A 212 16.42 -2.84 8.25
C ASP A 212 17.06 -4.18 7.82
N LYS A 213 18.38 -4.32 8.04
CA LYS A 213 19.17 -5.52 7.69
C LYS A 213 18.72 -6.78 8.42
N SER A 214 18.12 -6.65 9.60
CA SER A 214 17.58 -7.80 10.34
C SER A 214 16.26 -8.30 9.76
N MET A 215 15.61 -7.49 8.91
CA MET A 215 14.41 -7.84 8.15
C MET A 215 14.80 -8.21 6.72
N LEU A 216 14.72 -7.27 5.77
CA LEU A 216 14.99 -7.50 4.35
C LEU A 216 16.28 -6.81 3.87
N GLY A 217 16.68 -5.70 4.50
CA GLY A 217 17.85 -4.93 4.08
C GLY A 217 17.70 -4.31 2.68
N ILE A 218 16.48 -3.98 2.26
CA ILE A 218 16.19 -3.41 0.94
C ILE A 218 15.73 -1.97 1.16
N ASP A 219 16.48 -1.03 0.60
CA ASP A 219 16.07 0.38 0.60
C ASP A 219 15.02 0.63 -0.49
N LEU A 220 13.81 1.02 -0.06
CA LEU A 220 12.65 1.28 -0.90
C LEU A 220 12.05 2.64 -0.54
N ASP A 221 11.79 3.47 -1.55
CA ASP A 221 11.03 4.71 -1.43
C ASP A 221 9.59 4.45 -1.92
N LEU A 222 8.62 4.43 -1.01
CA LEU A 222 7.20 4.23 -1.31
C LEU A 222 6.54 5.49 -1.91
N GLY A 223 7.33 6.53 -2.22
CA GLY A 223 6.87 7.76 -2.86
C GLY A 223 6.07 8.66 -1.92
N ARG A 224 6.23 8.51 -0.59
CA ARG A 224 5.37 9.15 0.42
C ARG A 224 5.24 10.66 0.25
N GLN A 225 6.38 11.32 0.05
CA GLN A 225 6.44 12.78 -0.09
C GLN A 225 5.81 13.25 -1.41
N LYS A 226 6.05 12.51 -2.50
CA LYS A 226 5.43 12.78 -3.80
C LYS A 226 3.92 12.61 -3.73
N SER A 227 3.43 11.55 -3.11
CA SER A 227 2.01 11.29 -2.92
C SER A 227 1.33 12.36 -2.06
N LEU A 228 1.99 12.81 -0.98
CA LEU A 228 1.50 13.93 -0.17
C LEU A 228 1.36 15.21 -1.00
N ALA A 229 2.39 15.57 -1.78
CA ALA A 229 2.37 16.75 -2.61
C ALA A 229 1.26 16.70 -3.67
N VAL A 230 1.05 15.53 -4.29
CA VAL A 230 -0.06 15.28 -5.22
C VAL A 230 -1.40 15.52 -4.52
N ASP A 231 -1.63 14.94 -3.34
CA ASP A 231 -2.87 15.12 -2.59
C ASP A 231 -3.12 16.60 -2.23
N ILE A 232 -2.10 17.33 -1.78
CA ILE A 232 -2.22 18.77 -1.46
C ILE A 232 -2.66 19.57 -2.69
N VAL A 233 -2.00 19.35 -3.84
CA VAL A 233 -2.26 20.11 -5.07
C VAL A 233 -3.64 19.80 -5.65
N TYR A 234 -3.98 18.52 -5.79
CA TYR A 234 -5.22 18.10 -6.46
C TYR A 234 -6.45 18.30 -5.59
N GLU A 235 -6.34 18.10 -4.27
CA GLU A 235 -7.47 18.22 -3.34
C GLU A 235 -7.59 19.63 -2.75
N ARG A 236 -6.70 20.57 -3.17
CA ARG A 236 -6.64 21.95 -2.65
C ARG A 236 -6.60 21.99 -1.11
N ARG A 237 -5.89 21.03 -0.51
CA ARG A 237 -5.79 20.93 0.95
C ARG A 237 -4.76 21.90 1.49
N SER A 238 -4.93 22.28 2.75
CA SER A 238 -3.83 22.88 3.50
C SER A 238 -2.70 21.87 3.59
N VAL A 239 -1.49 22.37 3.47
CA VAL A 239 -0.29 21.61 3.80
C VAL A 239 -0.40 21.17 5.27
N PRO A 240 -0.01 19.93 5.62
CA PRO A 240 0.12 19.49 7.01
C PRO A 240 0.99 20.44 7.83
N GLU A 241 0.77 20.46 9.14
CA GLU A 241 1.59 21.27 10.05
C GLU A 241 3.05 20.81 10.00
N GLU A 242 4.00 21.72 10.24
CA GLU A 242 5.44 21.40 10.18
C GLU A 242 5.83 20.24 11.12
N GLU A 243 5.17 20.14 12.27
CA GLU A 243 5.37 19.03 13.20
C GLU A 243 4.99 17.66 12.59
N GLU A 244 3.94 17.61 11.77
CA GLU A 244 3.48 16.39 11.11
C GLU A 244 4.45 15.97 10.01
N LEU A 245 4.94 16.93 9.21
CA LEU A 245 5.96 16.67 8.20
C LEU A 245 7.26 16.18 8.84
N ARG A 246 7.70 16.82 9.92
CA ARG A 246 8.89 16.41 10.68
C ARG A 246 8.73 15.00 11.23
N ARG A 247 7.56 14.64 11.75
CA ARG A 247 7.24 13.28 12.21
C ARG A 247 7.36 12.25 11.08
N TRP A 248 7.07 12.63 9.84
CA TRP A 248 7.22 11.79 8.66
C TRP A 248 8.61 11.84 8.01
N GLY A 249 9.54 12.59 8.58
CA GLY A 249 10.86 12.82 8.01
C GLY A 249 10.82 13.59 6.69
N MET A 250 9.78 14.40 6.46
CA MET A 250 9.59 15.19 5.25
C MET A 250 9.99 16.64 5.47
N ASN A 251 10.46 17.29 4.40
CA ASN A 251 10.77 18.72 4.39
C ASN A 251 9.67 19.50 3.65
N GLN A 252 9.15 20.55 4.29
CA GLN A 252 8.15 21.45 3.72
C GLN A 252 8.55 21.99 2.33
N GLY A 253 9.77 22.51 2.20
CA GLY A 253 10.25 23.10 0.96
C GLY A 253 10.36 22.09 -0.19
N GLU A 254 10.63 20.82 0.13
CA GLU A 254 10.62 19.77 -0.87
C GLU A 254 9.19 19.36 -1.27
N VAL A 255 8.27 19.25 -0.31
CA VAL A 255 6.83 19.03 -0.59
C VAL A 255 6.31 20.13 -1.52
N ASP A 256 6.64 21.39 -1.23
CA ASP A 256 6.24 22.54 -2.06
C ASP A 256 6.86 22.50 -3.45
N LYS A 257 8.14 22.14 -3.55
CA LYS A 257 8.85 22.00 -4.83
C LYS A 257 8.20 20.92 -5.69
N ILE A 258 7.87 19.76 -5.11
CA ILE A 258 7.19 18.68 -5.83
C ILE A 258 5.78 19.13 -6.22
N GLY A 259 5.06 19.80 -5.33
CA GLY A 259 3.72 20.33 -5.60
C GLY A 259 3.71 21.29 -6.80
N LYS A 260 4.70 22.17 -6.90
CA LYS A 260 4.86 23.05 -8.08
C LYS A 260 5.05 22.25 -9.37
N ILE A 261 5.96 21.28 -9.38
CA ILE A 261 6.20 20.42 -10.54
C ILE A 261 4.91 19.68 -10.96
N VAL A 262 4.18 19.11 -9.99
CA VAL A 262 2.93 18.40 -10.24
C VAL A 262 1.88 19.33 -10.85
N LYS A 263 1.75 20.55 -10.32
CA LYS A 263 0.82 21.56 -10.83
C LYS A 263 1.16 21.97 -12.27
N ASP A 264 2.45 22.20 -12.56
CA ASP A 264 2.91 22.58 -13.89
C ASP A 264 2.68 21.46 -14.91
N GLN A 265 2.95 20.21 -14.54
CA GLN A 265 2.65 19.03 -15.37
C GLN A 265 1.14 18.88 -15.61
N HIS A 266 0.31 19.12 -14.59
CA HIS A 266 -1.14 19.03 -14.72
C HIS A 266 -1.70 20.06 -15.71
N ILE A 267 -1.23 21.32 -15.62
CA ILE A 267 -1.61 22.39 -16.56
C ILE A 267 -1.26 21.98 -17.99
N ILE A 268 -0.06 21.42 -18.21
CA ILE A 268 0.38 20.96 -19.53
C ILE A 268 -0.53 19.83 -20.06
N THR A 269 -0.90 18.86 -19.23
CA THR A 269 -1.80 17.76 -19.64
C THR A 269 -3.22 18.23 -19.97
N GLN A 270 -3.77 19.20 -19.23
CA GLN A 270 -5.10 19.77 -19.52
C GLN A 270 -5.12 20.59 -20.83
N VAL A 271 -4.06 21.35 -21.10
CA VAL A 271 -3.94 22.17 -22.32
C VAL A 271 -3.74 21.30 -23.56
N MET A 272 -2.97 20.20 -23.45
CA MET A 272 -2.71 19.31 -24.59
C MET A 272 -3.80 18.25 -24.83
N GLY A 273 -4.59 17.89 -23.82
CA GLY A 273 -5.73 16.96 -23.95
C GLY A 273 -7.02 17.58 -24.49
N SER A 274 -7.02 18.89 -24.79
CA SER A 274 -8.18 19.64 -25.30
C SER A 274 -8.04 20.04 -26.78
N ARG A 275 -7.15 19.38 -27.53
CA ARG A 275 -6.97 19.51 -28.99
C ARG A 275 -7.25 18.19 -29.67
#